data_AF-A0A7K1GGG8-F1
#
_entry.id   AF-A0A7K1GGG8-F1
#
_cell.length_a   1.000
_cell.length_b   1.000
_cell.length_c   1.000
_cell.angle_alpha   90.00
_cell.angle_beta   90.00
_cell.angle_gamma   90.00
#
_symmetry.space_group_name_H-M   'P 1'
#
loop_
_entity.id
_entity.type
_entity.pdbx_description
1 polymer ?
#
loop_
_entity_poly.entity_id
_entity_poly.type
_entity_poly.pdbx_seq_one_letter_code
_entity_poly.pdbx_strand_id
1 'polypeptide(L)'
;MKNITKLLVVCVLIGLSLTSCKNSNEEKQEINNSAETTEKEMTKETEAETSTVLNANLATEADLQGLGLSSEIVSQILEKRPFVDMKDLDAMLEGENKEELYKKMFVPFNLNTTAEADFKMIPGVGDKMAHEFEEYRPYISIKQFKREIGKYVDDEEVERYLNYVFVPVELNTASEEDIKALPGVGNRMAHEFEEYRPYKNLDQFRKEIGKYVDDKELKRLERFVYLKD
;
A
#
# COMPACT_ATOMS: atom_id res chain seq x y z
N MET A 1 -26.80 27.75 49.02
CA MET A 1 -27.70 28.53 48.13
C MET A 1 -27.04 28.48 46.75
N LYS A 2 -27.27 27.49 45.85
CA LYS A 2 -28.51 27.13 45.11
C LYS A 2 -29.17 28.41 44.58
N ASN A 3 -29.20 28.71 43.29
CA ASN A 3 -29.79 27.89 42.21
C ASN A 3 -29.26 28.23 40.80
N ILE A 4 -29.23 27.19 39.96
CA ILE A 4 -29.08 27.23 38.50
C ILE A 4 -30.48 27.36 37.91
N THR A 5 -30.70 28.31 36.98
CA THR A 5 -31.98 28.48 36.30
C THR A 5 -31.90 27.89 34.89
N LYS A 6 -32.80 26.95 34.61
CA LYS A 6 -33.05 26.27 33.33
C LYS A 6 -34.31 26.83 32.64
N LEU A 7 -34.52 26.37 31.39
CA LEU A 7 -35.77 26.27 30.61
C LEU A 7 -36.13 27.50 29.75
N LEU A 8 -36.63 27.40 28.50
CA LEU A 8 -37.56 26.41 27.93
C LEU A 8 -37.56 26.53 26.38
N VAL A 9 -37.41 25.42 25.64
CA VAL A 9 -37.78 25.32 24.21
C VAL A 9 -38.80 24.19 24.08
N VAL A 10 -39.96 24.54 23.50
CA VAL A 10 -41.12 23.68 23.31
C VAL A 10 -40.93 22.85 22.04
N CYS A 11 -40.90 21.52 22.18
CA CYS A 11 -41.07 20.58 21.07
C CYS A 11 -42.45 19.91 21.17
N VAL A 12 -43.15 19.91 20.03
CA VAL A 12 -44.48 19.32 19.82
C VAL A 12 -44.38 17.79 19.72
N LEU A 13 -45.31 17.12 20.39
CA LEU A 13 -45.53 15.68 20.44
C LEU A 13 -46.27 15.16 19.21
N ILE A 14 -45.74 14.11 18.58
CA ILE A 14 -46.46 12.97 17.97
C ILE A 14 -45.45 11.81 18.04
N GLY A 15 -45.67 10.60 18.55
CA GLY A 15 -46.86 9.87 18.95
C GLY A 15 -46.55 8.38 18.70
N LEU A 16 -46.35 7.62 19.79
CA LEU A 16 -46.67 6.20 20.06
C LEU A 16 -46.47 5.17 18.91
N SER A 17 -45.80 4.02 19.11
CA SER A 17 -46.29 2.96 20.01
C SER A 17 -45.30 1.77 20.18
N LEU A 18 -45.07 1.40 21.45
CA LEU A 18 -45.14 0.04 22.07
C LEU A 18 -44.27 -1.12 21.52
N THR A 19 -43.22 -1.55 22.26
CA THR A 19 -43.11 -2.75 23.17
C THR A 19 -43.29 -4.10 22.46
N SER A 20 -42.52 -5.18 22.66
CA SER A 20 -41.81 -5.70 23.84
C SER A 20 -40.91 -6.86 23.39
N CYS A 21 -39.72 -7.03 23.99
CA CYS A 21 -38.93 -8.26 23.87
C CYS A 21 -39.52 -9.37 24.74
N LYS A 22 -39.62 -10.61 24.25
CA LYS A 22 -39.27 -11.79 25.07
C LYS A 22 -38.93 -13.03 24.23
N ASN A 23 -37.89 -13.68 24.70
CA ASN A 23 -37.16 -14.80 24.15
C ASN A 23 -37.79 -16.16 24.50
N SER A 24 -37.35 -17.18 23.76
CA SER A 24 -37.20 -18.62 24.08
C SER A 24 -38.40 -19.60 24.02
N ASN A 25 -38.16 -20.64 23.20
CA ASN A 25 -38.42 -22.08 23.32
C ASN A 25 -39.40 -22.79 22.36
N GLU A 26 -38.76 -23.64 21.54
CA GLU A 26 -39.05 -25.06 21.22
C GLU A 26 -40.10 -25.48 20.17
N GLU A 27 -39.53 -26.15 19.15
CA GLU A 27 -39.96 -27.35 18.40
C GLU A 27 -41.33 -27.39 17.69
N LYS A 28 -41.27 -27.54 16.35
CA LYS A 28 -41.41 -28.85 15.68
C LYS A 28 -41.21 -28.75 14.16
N GLN A 29 -40.37 -29.64 13.62
CA GLN A 29 -40.31 -30.01 12.21
C GLN A 29 -41.53 -30.88 11.84
N GLU A 30 -42.07 -30.71 10.63
CA GLU A 30 -42.11 -31.77 9.60
C GLU A 30 -42.63 -31.25 8.24
N ILE A 31 -41.66 -31.13 7.31
CA ILE A 31 -41.64 -31.49 5.89
C ILE A 31 -42.98 -31.64 5.14
N ASN A 32 -43.13 -30.87 4.05
CA ASN A 32 -43.57 -31.41 2.76
C ASN A 32 -42.96 -30.61 1.59
N ASN A 33 -42.32 -31.36 0.69
CA ASN A 33 -41.62 -30.90 -0.51
C ASN A 33 -42.58 -30.34 -1.57
N SER A 34 -42.18 -29.25 -2.22
CA SER A 34 -42.33 -29.12 -3.68
C SER A 34 -41.25 -28.19 -4.20
N ALA A 35 -40.40 -28.73 -5.05
CA ALA A 35 -39.32 -28.03 -5.73
C ALA A 35 -39.90 -27.08 -6.77
N GLU A 36 -39.48 -25.81 -6.71
CA GLU A 36 -39.55 -24.88 -7.82
C GLU A 36 -38.17 -24.23 -7.93
N THR A 37 -37.41 -24.72 -8.90
CA THR A 37 -36.05 -24.31 -9.22
C THR A 37 -36.13 -22.93 -9.88
N THR A 38 -35.91 -21.87 -9.12
CA THR A 38 -35.63 -20.55 -9.69
C THR A 38 -34.15 -20.49 -10.04
N GLU A 39 -33.85 -20.58 -11.34
CA GLU A 39 -32.55 -20.22 -11.91
C GLU A 39 -32.23 -18.78 -11.52
N LYS A 40 -31.29 -18.61 -10.60
CA LYS A 40 -30.69 -17.32 -10.30
C LYS A 40 -29.56 -17.15 -11.30
N GLU A 41 -29.78 -16.28 -12.29
CA GLU A 41 -28.75 -15.79 -13.20
C GLU A 41 -27.50 -15.42 -12.40
N MET A 42 -26.44 -16.16 -12.68
CA MET A 42 -25.09 -15.89 -12.24
C MET A 42 -24.59 -14.72 -13.08
N THR A 43 -24.85 -13.49 -12.61
CA THR A 43 -24.09 -12.33 -13.06
C THR A 43 -22.65 -12.56 -12.67
N LYS A 44 -21.87 -13.02 -13.65
CA LYS A 44 -20.42 -13.07 -13.63
C LYS A 44 -19.93 -11.63 -13.53
N GLU A 45 -19.86 -11.13 -12.31
CA GLU A 45 -19.01 -9.98 -12.00
C GLU A 45 -17.62 -10.37 -12.50
N THR A 46 -17.21 -9.69 -13.57
CA THR A 46 -15.84 -9.76 -14.03
C THR A 46 -15.05 -9.03 -12.96
N GLU A 47 -14.52 -9.80 -12.02
CA GLU A 47 -13.45 -9.38 -11.12
C GLU A 47 -12.41 -8.75 -12.03
N ALA A 48 -12.32 -7.42 -12.02
CA ALA A 48 -11.24 -6.73 -12.68
C ALA A 48 -9.98 -7.27 -12.01
N GLU A 49 -9.20 -8.05 -12.76
CA GLU A 49 -7.90 -8.51 -12.31
C GLU A 49 -7.08 -7.26 -11.99
N THR A 50 -7.05 -6.89 -10.72
CA THR A 50 -6.08 -5.92 -10.20
C THR A 50 -4.75 -6.64 -10.25
N SER A 51 -4.12 -6.64 -11.42
CA SER A 51 -2.78 -7.20 -11.58
C SER A 51 -1.86 -6.38 -10.69
N THR A 52 -1.56 -6.90 -9.51
CA THR A 52 -0.67 -6.25 -8.56
C THR A 52 0.72 -6.25 -9.17
N VAL A 53 1.34 -5.09 -9.25
CA VAL A 53 2.72 -4.95 -9.75
C VAL A 53 3.63 -5.54 -8.68
N LEU A 54 4.38 -6.58 -9.04
CA LEU A 54 5.30 -7.25 -8.15
C LEU A 54 6.44 -6.31 -7.77
N ASN A 55 6.78 -6.26 -6.48
CA ASN A 55 8.03 -5.64 -6.06
C ASN A 55 9.18 -6.58 -6.37
N ALA A 56 10.09 -6.17 -7.27
CA ALA A 56 11.18 -7.02 -7.72
C ALA A 56 12.16 -7.46 -6.61
N ASN A 57 12.16 -6.79 -5.45
CA ASN A 57 12.94 -7.21 -4.28
C ASN A 57 12.25 -8.30 -3.44
N LEU A 58 10.95 -8.51 -3.63
CA LEU A 58 10.12 -9.42 -2.84
C LEU A 58 9.54 -10.59 -3.65
N ALA A 59 9.44 -10.44 -4.98
CA ALA A 59 8.91 -11.47 -5.87
C ALA A 59 9.64 -12.82 -5.69
N THR A 60 8.91 -13.92 -5.62
CA THR A 60 9.51 -15.26 -5.55
C THR A 60 10.13 -15.66 -6.89
N GLU A 61 10.93 -16.72 -6.91
CA GLU A 61 11.42 -17.30 -8.15
C GLU A 61 10.28 -17.68 -9.10
N ALA A 62 9.21 -18.28 -8.55
CA ALA A 62 8.02 -18.65 -9.30
C ALA A 62 7.29 -17.43 -9.88
N ASP A 63 7.19 -16.33 -9.12
CA ASP A 63 6.61 -15.08 -9.63
C ASP A 63 7.39 -14.57 -10.84
N LEU A 64 8.73 -14.53 -10.74
CA LEU A 64 9.60 -14.06 -11.82
C LEU A 64 9.55 -14.97 -13.06
N GLN A 65 9.54 -16.29 -12.87
CA GLN A 65 9.35 -17.25 -13.96
C GLN A 65 7.99 -17.09 -14.64
N GLY A 66 6.94 -16.79 -13.85
CA GLY A 66 5.60 -16.48 -14.35
C GLY A 66 5.53 -15.25 -15.26
N LEU A 67 6.53 -14.36 -15.20
CA LEU A 67 6.65 -13.20 -16.11
C LEU A 67 7.26 -13.57 -17.47
N GLY A 68 7.68 -14.81 -17.67
CA GLY A 68 8.34 -15.26 -18.90
C GLY A 68 9.83 -14.97 -18.96
N LEU A 69 10.44 -14.54 -17.85
CA LEU A 69 11.89 -14.32 -17.76
C LEU A 69 12.66 -15.65 -17.83
N SER A 70 13.81 -15.64 -18.51
CA SER A 70 14.69 -16.81 -18.57
C SER A 70 15.23 -17.17 -17.18
N SER A 71 15.50 -18.45 -16.93
CA SER A 71 16.08 -18.92 -15.66
C SER A 71 17.39 -18.22 -15.29
N GLU A 72 18.16 -17.79 -16.29
CA GLU A 72 19.39 -17.01 -16.09
C GLU A 72 19.09 -15.63 -15.51
N ILE A 73 18.18 -14.86 -16.13
CA ILE A 73 17.77 -13.53 -15.64
C ILE A 73 17.17 -13.65 -14.25
N VAL A 74 16.30 -14.64 -14.01
CA VAL A 74 15.69 -14.88 -12.71
C VAL A 74 16.77 -15.11 -11.64
N SER A 75 17.75 -15.97 -11.92
CA SER A 75 18.86 -16.24 -11.00
C SER A 75 19.66 -14.98 -10.68
N GLN A 76 19.98 -14.17 -11.69
CA GLN A 76 20.69 -12.91 -11.51
C GLN A 76 19.89 -11.90 -10.67
N ILE A 77 18.57 -11.81 -10.88
CA ILE A 77 17.69 -10.94 -10.09
C ILE A 77 17.73 -11.36 -8.63
N LEU A 78 17.56 -12.65 -8.32
CA LEU A 78 17.58 -13.16 -6.95
C LEU A 78 18.92 -12.93 -6.25
N GLU A 79 20.02 -13.10 -6.98
CA GLU A 79 21.38 -12.89 -6.47
C GLU A 79 21.63 -11.43 -6.10
N LYS A 80 21.32 -10.49 -7.01
CA LYS A 80 21.64 -9.06 -6.87
C LYS A 80 20.73 -8.27 -5.92
N ARG A 81 19.66 -8.88 -5.42
CA ARG A 81 18.79 -8.24 -4.43
C ARG A 81 19.53 -7.85 -3.13
N PRO A 82 19.12 -6.75 -2.47
CA PRO A 82 18.07 -5.82 -2.93
C PRO A 82 18.61 -4.80 -3.95
N PHE A 83 17.81 -4.47 -4.95
CA PHE A 83 18.00 -3.31 -5.80
C PHE A 83 17.69 -2.04 -5.02
N VAL A 84 18.56 -1.03 -5.13
CA VAL A 84 18.38 0.27 -4.45
C VAL A 84 17.66 1.28 -5.34
N ASP A 85 17.75 1.10 -6.64
CA ASP A 85 17.09 1.92 -7.65
C ASP A 85 16.51 1.00 -8.75
N MET A 86 15.43 1.42 -9.39
CA MET A 86 14.87 0.69 -10.53
C MET A 86 15.87 0.59 -11.69
N LYS A 87 16.77 1.57 -11.83
CA LYS A 87 17.82 1.55 -12.87
C LYS A 87 18.74 0.34 -12.76
N ASP A 88 19.01 -0.14 -11.55
CA ASP A 88 19.85 -1.32 -11.33
C ASP A 88 19.18 -2.58 -11.90
N LEU A 89 17.84 -2.67 -11.80
CA LEU A 89 17.06 -3.74 -12.41
C LEU A 89 16.90 -3.53 -13.92
N ASP A 90 16.64 -2.30 -14.38
CA ASP A 90 16.49 -1.96 -15.80
C ASP A 90 17.70 -2.39 -16.63
N ALA A 91 18.91 -2.16 -16.12
CA ALA A 91 20.15 -2.54 -16.77
C ALA A 91 20.31 -4.05 -16.96
N MET A 92 19.58 -4.87 -16.21
CA MET A 92 19.62 -6.33 -16.33
C MET A 92 18.60 -6.89 -17.33
N LEU A 93 17.64 -6.06 -17.74
CA LEU A 93 16.50 -6.45 -18.57
C LEU A 93 16.69 -5.98 -20.02
N GLU A 94 17.94 -5.79 -20.45
CA GLU A 94 18.26 -5.48 -21.84
C GLU A 94 17.79 -6.61 -22.76
N GLY A 95 17.10 -6.25 -23.84
CA GLY A 95 16.52 -7.21 -24.79
C GLY A 95 15.16 -7.77 -24.41
N GLU A 96 14.70 -7.55 -23.16
CA GLU A 96 13.35 -7.91 -22.73
C GLU A 96 12.32 -6.86 -23.15
N ASN A 97 11.04 -7.25 -23.20
CA ASN A 97 9.94 -6.30 -23.38
C ASN A 97 9.69 -5.51 -22.08
N LYS A 98 10.51 -4.48 -21.84
CA LYS A 98 10.46 -3.64 -20.64
C LYS A 98 9.10 -2.97 -20.44
N GLU A 99 8.42 -2.57 -21.52
CA GLU A 99 7.11 -1.91 -21.42
C GLU A 99 6.07 -2.84 -20.77
N GLU A 100 6.00 -4.09 -21.21
CA GLU A 100 5.09 -5.09 -20.62
C GLU A 100 5.56 -5.58 -19.26
N LEU A 101 6.87 -5.69 -19.06
CA LEU A 101 7.42 -6.16 -17.80
C LEU A 101 7.19 -5.16 -16.67
N TYR A 102 7.33 -3.86 -16.94
CA TYR A 102 7.15 -2.82 -15.91
C TYR A 102 5.69 -2.65 -15.49
N LYS A 103 4.73 -3.05 -16.32
CA LYS A 103 3.32 -3.16 -15.91
C LYS A 103 3.10 -4.26 -14.87
N LYS A 104 4.05 -5.19 -14.68
CA LYS A 104 3.92 -6.39 -13.83
C LYS A 104 4.96 -6.49 -12.73
N MET A 105 6.14 -5.89 -12.87
CA MET A 105 7.22 -5.93 -11.90
C MET A 105 8.00 -4.62 -11.89
N PHE A 106 8.24 -4.07 -10.70
CA PHE A 106 8.96 -2.82 -10.53
C PHE A 106 9.73 -2.75 -9.21
N VAL A 107 10.74 -1.87 -9.13
CA VAL A 107 11.38 -1.46 -7.88
C VAL A 107 10.89 -0.05 -7.57
N PRO A 108 10.11 0.16 -6.50
CA PRO A 108 9.54 1.48 -6.21
C PRO A 108 10.59 2.58 -6.10
N PHE A 109 10.31 3.72 -6.73
CA PHE A 109 11.11 4.94 -6.70
C PHE A 109 10.89 5.74 -5.43
N ASN A 110 11.96 6.37 -4.94
CA ASN A 110 11.87 7.33 -3.84
C ASN A 110 11.33 8.66 -4.39
N LEU A 111 10.15 9.09 -3.94
CA LEU A 111 9.54 10.32 -4.42
C LEU A 111 10.37 11.58 -4.17
N ASN A 112 11.25 11.58 -3.17
CA ASN A 112 12.01 12.77 -2.77
C ASN A 112 13.40 12.87 -3.42
N THR A 113 13.90 11.79 -4.04
CA THR A 113 15.29 11.76 -4.53
C THR A 113 15.46 11.24 -5.95
N THR A 114 14.44 10.61 -6.54
CA THR A 114 14.49 10.08 -7.92
C THR A 114 14.62 11.25 -8.91
N ALA A 115 15.41 11.14 -9.98
CA ALA A 115 15.45 12.21 -10.98
C ALA A 115 14.10 12.30 -11.73
N GLU A 116 13.65 13.50 -12.10
CA GLU A 116 12.39 13.70 -12.83
C GLU A 116 12.26 12.75 -14.04
N ALA A 117 13.32 12.68 -14.86
CA ALA A 117 13.35 11.87 -16.07
C ALA A 117 13.17 10.36 -15.79
N ASP A 118 13.56 9.88 -14.61
CA ASP A 118 13.49 8.46 -14.27
C ASP A 118 12.05 8.01 -14.00
N PHE A 119 11.15 8.92 -13.58
CA PHE A 119 9.73 8.59 -13.39
C PHE A 119 9.04 8.13 -14.66
N LYS A 120 9.58 8.46 -15.84
CA LYS A 120 9.05 8.02 -17.14
C LYS A 120 9.22 6.52 -17.39
N MET A 121 9.98 5.81 -16.54
CA MET A 121 10.00 4.34 -16.54
C MET A 121 8.68 3.74 -16.03
N ILE A 122 7.87 4.51 -15.29
CA ILE A 122 6.56 4.07 -14.82
C ILE A 122 5.60 4.03 -16.03
N PRO A 123 4.95 2.89 -16.32
CA PRO A 123 3.98 2.81 -17.40
C PRO A 123 2.89 3.87 -17.27
N GLY A 124 2.68 4.63 -18.34
CA GLY A 124 1.69 5.71 -18.42
C GLY A 124 2.17 7.08 -17.94
N VAL A 125 3.37 7.19 -17.36
CA VAL A 125 3.91 8.47 -16.88
C VAL A 125 4.66 9.19 -18.01
N GLY A 126 4.07 10.28 -18.51
CA GLY A 126 4.71 11.21 -19.44
C GLY A 126 5.35 12.42 -18.74
N ASP A 127 5.89 13.36 -19.51
CA ASP A 127 6.62 14.53 -19.01
C ASP A 127 5.82 15.33 -17.97
N LYS A 128 4.52 15.53 -18.22
CA LYS A 128 3.65 16.24 -17.27
C LYS A 128 3.65 15.58 -15.90
N MET A 129 3.35 14.28 -15.82
CA MET A 129 3.26 13.61 -14.51
C MET A 129 4.61 13.43 -13.83
N ALA A 130 5.67 13.20 -14.61
CA ALA A 130 7.02 13.17 -14.08
C ALA A 130 7.37 14.50 -13.39
N HIS A 131 7.04 15.64 -14.01
CA HIS A 131 7.20 16.96 -13.42
C HIS A 131 6.37 17.14 -12.14
N GLU A 132 5.10 16.73 -12.12
CA GLU A 132 4.29 16.86 -10.89
C GLU A 132 4.86 16.04 -9.72
N PHE A 133 5.44 14.85 -9.97
CA PHE A 133 6.13 14.11 -8.90
C PHE A 133 7.36 14.84 -8.34
N GLU A 134 8.03 15.65 -9.14
CA GLU A 134 9.18 16.44 -8.66
C GLU A 134 8.73 17.72 -7.95
N GLU A 135 7.75 18.43 -8.50
CA GLU A 135 7.32 19.76 -8.05
C GLU A 135 6.84 19.77 -6.59
N TYR A 136 6.13 18.72 -6.15
CA TYR A 136 5.60 18.66 -4.79
C TYR A 136 6.59 18.19 -3.72
N ARG A 137 7.88 18.04 -4.07
CA ARG A 137 8.91 17.67 -3.09
C ARG A 137 9.09 18.76 -2.03
N PRO A 138 9.37 18.38 -0.77
CA PRO A 138 9.40 17.01 -0.26
C PRO A 138 8.00 16.48 0.06
N TYR A 139 7.76 15.21 -0.28
CA TYR A 139 6.66 14.45 0.28
C TYR A 139 7.05 13.98 1.69
N ILE A 140 6.19 14.26 2.66
CA ILE A 140 6.39 13.89 4.06
C ILE A 140 5.39 12.86 4.56
N SER A 141 4.31 12.60 3.81
CA SER A 141 3.30 11.60 4.13
C SER A 141 2.62 11.05 2.89
N ILE A 142 2.10 9.82 2.99
CA ILE A 142 1.30 9.21 1.92
C ILE A 142 0.03 10.01 1.62
N LYS A 143 -0.57 10.61 2.67
CA LYS A 143 -1.74 11.48 2.54
C LYS A 143 -1.46 12.75 1.74
N GLN A 144 -0.26 13.33 1.88
CA GLN A 144 0.16 14.44 1.02
C GLN A 144 0.26 13.97 -0.43
N PHE A 145 0.95 12.86 -0.69
CA PHE A 145 1.07 12.31 -2.04
C PHE A 145 -0.30 12.14 -2.71
N LYS A 146 -1.23 11.43 -2.06
CA LYS A 146 -2.57 11.20 -2.60
C LYS A 146 -3.32 12.49 -2.92
N ARG A 147 -3.26 13.48 -2.02
CA ARG A 147 -3.92 14.77 -2.20
C ARG A 147 -3.32 15.59 -3.35
N GLU A 148 -1.99 15.66 -3.45
CA GLU A 148 -1.34 16.48 -4.48
C GLU A 148 -1.48 15.83 -5.86
N ILE A 149 -1.28 14.52 -5.98
CA ILE A 149 -1.35 13.79 -7.25
C ILE A 149 -2.79 13.58 -7.73
N GLY A 150 -3.75 13.40 -6.82
CA GLY A 150 -5.18 13.30 -7.16
C GLY A 150 -5.78 14.57 -7.79
N LYS A 151 -5.03 15.67 -7.90
CA LYS A 151 -5.41 16.85 -8.70
C LYS A 151 -5.29 16.61 -10.21
N TYR A 152 -4.51 15.61 -10.63
CA TYR A 152 -4.11 15.40 -12.02
C TYR A 152 -4.63 14.10 -12.61
N VAL A 153 -4.89 13.11 -11.75
CA VAL A 153 -5.37 11.78 -12.10
C VAL A 153 -6.46 11.36 -11.12
N ASP A 154 -7.23 10.33 -11.47
CA ASP A 154 -8.27 9.78 -10.58
C ASP A 154 -7.67 8.95 -9.43
N ASP A 155 -8.52 8.61 -8.45
CA ASP A 155 -8.11 7.88 -7.25
C ASP A 155 -7.54 6.48 -7.58
N GLU A 156 -8.04 5.82 -8.63
CA GLU A 156 -7.55 4.51 -9.06
C GLU A 156 -6.11 4.60 -9.56
N GLU A 157 -5.80 5.63 -10.36
CA GLU A 157 -4.45 5.89 -10.85
C GLU A 157 -3.50 6.34 -9.72
N VAL A 158 -3.99 7.11 -8.74
CA VAL A 158 -3.22 7.45 -7.52
C VAL A 158 -2.79 6.18 -6.78
N GLU A 159 -3.73 5.26 -6.53
CA GLU A 159 -3.41 3.99 -5.86
C GLU A 159 -2.48 3.13 -6.72
N ARG A 160 -2.66 3.13 -8.06
CA ARG A 160 -1.76 2.43 -8.97
C ARG A 160 -0.32 2.92 -8.84
N TYR A 161 -0.09 4.22 -8.75
CA TYR A 161 1.25 4.79 -8.60
C TYR A 161 1.95 4.33 -7.32
N LEU A 162 1.23 3.97 -6.25
CA LEU A 162 1.84 3.45 -5.02
C LEU A 162 2.53 2.10 -5.19
N ASN A 163 2.30 1.40 -6.30
CA ASN A 163 3.11 0.23 -6.63
C ASN A 163 4.47 0.58 -7.25
N TYR A 164 4.66 1.82 -7.68
CA TYR A 164 5.82 2.31 -8.43
C TYR A 164 6.64 3.34 -7.65
N VAL A 165 6.07 3.97 -6.63
CA VAL A 165 6.72 5.02 -5.85
C VAL A 165 6.49 4.80 -4.37
N PHE A 166 7.35 5.39 -3.53
CA PHE A 166 7.16 5.46 -2.09
C PHE A 166 7.54 6.85 -1.56
N VAL A 167 6.90 7.24 -0.45
CA VAL A 167 7.30 8.40 0.34
C VAL A 167 8.26 7.93 1.42
N PRO A 168 9.53 8.40 1.47
CA PRO A 168 10.43 8.02 2.55
C PRO A 168 9.94 8.61 3.88
N VAL A 169 10.15 7.87 4.96
CA VAL A 169 9.64 8.21 6.30
C VAL A 169 10.75 8.71 7.21
N GLU A 170 10.44 9.75 7.98
CA GLU A 170 11.33 10.21 9.05
C GLU A 170 11.16 9.27 10.26
N LEU A 171 12.24 8.62 10.68
CA LEU A 171 12.20 7.51 11.64
C LEU A 171 11.53 7.86 12.97
N ASN A 172 11.66 9.09 13.44
CA ASN A 172 11.23 9.49 14.78
C ASN A 172 9.82 10.07 14.82
N THR A 173 9.29 10.53 13.69
CA THR A 173 8.06 11.36 13.65
C THR A 173 7.02 10.88 12.64
N ALA A 174 7.34 9.98 11.72
CA ALA A 174 6.36 9.45 10.77
C ALA A 174 5.21 8.71 11.49
N SER A 175 4.01 8.78 10.95
CA SER A 175 2.87 8.03 11.48
C SER A 175 3.00 6.53 11.19
N GLU A 176 2.32 5.67 11.97
CA GLU A 176 2.20 4.23 11.67
C GLU A 176 1.62 4.02 10.25
N GLU A 177 0.67 4.86 9.83
CA GLU A 177 0.08 4.84 8.48
C GLU A 177 1.14 5.06 7.40
N ASP A 178 2.00 6.07 7.56
CA ASP A 178 3.09 6.35 6.61
C ASP A 178 4.11 5.21 6.58
N ILE A 179 4.43 4.61 7.73
CA ILE A 179 5.34 3.46 7.79
C ILE A 179 4.74 2.25 7.08
N LYS A 180 3.45 1.97 7.27
CA LYS A 180 2.74 0.85 6.62
C LYS A 180 2.51 1.06 5.14
N ALA A 181 2.55 2.30 4.66
CA ALA A 181 2.52 2.61 3.24
C ALA A 181 3.83 2.26 2.53
N LEU A 182 4.92 1.98 3.27
CA LEU A 182 6.18 1.57 2.65
C LEU A 182 6.05 0.19 1.99
N PRO A 183 6.62 0.00 0.78
CA PRO A 183 6.51 -1.26 0.06
C PRO A 183 7.01 -2.45 0.90
N GLY A 184 6.15 -3.44 1.14
CA GLY A 184 6.49 -4.66 1.89
C GLY A 184 6.63 -4.47 3.41
N VAL A 185 6.19 -3.34 3.97
CA VAL A 185 6.19 -3.10 5.43
C VAL A 185 4.81 -3.38 5.99
N GLY A 186 4.67 -4.47 6.73
CA GLY A 186 3.42 -4.83 7.44
C GLY A 186 3.40 -4.37 8.90
N ASN A 187 2.28 -4.62 9.59
CA ASN A 187 2.05 -4.23 11.00
C ASN A 187 3.20 -4.58 11.94
N ARG A 188 3.79 -5.78 11.79
CA ARG A 188 4.90 -6.23 12.64
C ARG A 188 6.10 -5.28 12.50
N MET A 189 6.52 -5.00 11.27
CA MET A 189 7.71 -4.17 11.03
C MET A 189 7.44 -2.69 11.36
N ALA A 190 6.22 -2.21 11.09
CA ALA A 190 5.82 -0.87 11.50
C ALA A 190 5.89 -0.69 13.02
N HIS A 191 5.43 -1.68 13.78
CA HIS A 191 5.57 -1.68 15.23
C HIS A 191 7.03 -1.62 15.69
N GLU A 192 7.92 -2.45 15.11
CA GLU A 192 9.35 -2.39 15.47
C GLU A 192 9.96 -1.01 15.14
N PHE A 193 9.54 -0.37 14.04
CA PHE A 193 10.00 0.97 13.71
C PHE A 193 9.64 1.97 14.82
N GLU A 194 8.42 1.89 15.36
CA GLU A 194 7.97 2.79 16.43
C GLU A 194 8.58 2.47 17.79
N GLU A 195 8.74 1.19 18.12
CA GLU A 195 9.23 0.72 19.43
C GLU A 195 10.62 1.26 19.77
N TYR A 196 11.52 1.33 18.78
CA TYR A 196 12.89 1.79 19.00
C TYR A 196 13.08 3.31 18.88
N ARG A 197 12.00 4.09 18.76
CA ARG A 197 12.08 5.55 18.78
C ARG A 197 12.53 6.07 20.16
N PRO A 198 13.35 7.13 20.22
CA PRO A 198 13.99 7.79 19.09
C PRO A 198 15.26 7.06 18.62
N TYR A 199 15.44 6.99 17.30
CA TYR A 199 16.69 6.63 16.67
C TYR A 199 17.64 7.83 16.68
N LYS A 200 18.87 7.58 17.09
CA LYS A 200 19.96 8.58 17.12
C LYS A 200 20.67 8.71 15.77
N ASN A 201 20.73 7.62 15.02
CA ASN A 201 21.41 7.51 13.73
C ASN A 201 20.96 6.22 13.02
N LEU A 202 21.37 6.07 11.76
CA LEU A 202 21.09 4.86 10.98
C LEU A 202 21.83 3.62 11.51
N ASP A 203 22.93 3.76 12.26
CA ASP A 203 23.57 2.60 12.89
C ASP A 203 22.69 1.97 13.97
N GLN A 204 21.95 2.79 14.72
CA GLN A 204 20.93 2.30 15.65
C GLN A 204 19.79 1.62 14.89
N PHE A 205 19.32 2.20 13.78
CA PHE A 205 18.31 1.55 12.93
C PHE A 205 18.77 0.16 12.48
N ARG A 206 19.98 0.07 11.90
CA ARG A 206 20.57 -1.20 11.45
C ARG A 206 20.66 -2.22 12.58
N LYS A 207 21.13 -1.80 13.75
CA LYS A 207 21.29 -2.66 14.93
C LYS A 207 19.95 -3.18 15.47
N GLU A 208 18.95 -2.31 15.61
CA GLU A 208 17.69 -2.68 16.25
C GLU A 208 16.77 -3.43 15.28
N ILE A 209 16.63 -2.97 14.04
CA ILE A 209 15.80 -3.63 13.01
C ILE A 209 16.45 -4.92 12.50
N GLY A 210 17.78 -4.98 12.39
CA GLY A 210 18.52 -6.18 11.98
C GLY A 210 18.36 -7.40 12.90
N LYS A 211 17.73 -7.25 14.07
CA LYS A 211 17.34 -8.38 14.93
C LYS A 211 16.17 -9.19 14.36
N TYR A 212 15.38 -8.61 13.45
CA TYR A 212 14.10 -9.16 13.01
C TYR A 212 14.07 -9.58 11.55
N VAL A 213 15.11 -9.21 10.80
CA VAL A 213 15.24 -9.42 9.35
C VAL A 213 16.68 -9.75 9.00
N ASP A 214 16.88 -10.37 7.83
CA ASP A 214 18.23 -10.60 7.30
C ASP A 214 18.86 -9.32 6.71
N ASP A 215 20.14 -9.40 6.35
CA ASP A 215 20.90 -8.27 5.83
C ASP A 215 20.33 -7.71 4.52
N LYS A 216 19.74 -8.56 3.67
CA LYS A 216 19.14 -8.13 2.39
C LYS A 216 17.90 -7.30 2.68
N GLU A 217 17.04 -7.77 3.56
CA GLU A 217 15.83 -7.07 3.97
C GLU A 217 16.15 -5.79 4.75
N LEU A 218 17.15 -5.82 5.64
CA LEU A 218 17.61 -4.62 6.35
C LEU A 218 18.07 -3.53 5.38
N LYS A 219 18.92 -3.89 4.40
CA LYS A 219 19.38 -2.97 3.35
C LYS A 219 18.22 -2.44 2.52
N ARG A 220 17.19 -3.25 2.25
CA ARG A 220 15.98 -2.82 1.53
C ARG A 220 15.20 -1.78 2.35
N LEU A 221 14.95 -2.06 3.63
CA LEU A 221 14.20 -1.19 4.54
C LEU A 221 14.90 0.14 4.79
N GLU A 222 16.24 0.14 4.89
CA GLU A 222 17.02 1.36 5.10
C GLU A 222 16.80 2.41 4.01
N ARG A 223 16.48 1.99 2.77
CA ARG A 223 16.19 2.91 1.64
C ARG A 223 14.95 3.77 1.85
N PHE A 224 14.05 3.34 2.75
CA PHE A 224 12.77 3.99 2.96
C PHE A 224 12.81 5.02 4.07
N VAL A 225 13.90 5.09 4.82
CA VAL A 225 13.93 5.83 6.07
C VAL A 225 15.00 6.90 6.06
N TYR A 226 14.77 7.97 6.80
CA TYR A 226 15.77 9.00 7.05
C TYR A 226 15.63 9.56 8.46
N LEU A 227 16.65 10.29 8.89
CA LEU A 227 16.62 11.12 10.09
C LEU A 227 16.80 12.57 9.63
N LYS A 228 16.05 13.48 10.24
CA LYS A 228 16.31 14.91 10.09
C LYS A 228 17.56 15.28 10.87
N ASP A 229 18.36 16.17 10.31
CA ASP A 229 19.52 16.78 10.98
C ASP A 229 19.11 17.59 12.23
#